data_AF-A0AAW2AU00-F1
#
_entry.id   AF-A0AAW2AU00-F1
#
_cell.length_a   1.000
_cell.length_b   1.000
_cell.length_c   1.000
_cell.angle_alpha   90.00
_cell.angle_beta   90.00
_cell.angle_gamma   90.00
#
_symmetry.space_group_name_H-M   'P 1'
#
loop_
_entity.id
_entity.type
_entity.pdbx_description
1 polymer ?
#
loop_
_entity_poly.entity_id
_entity_poly.type
_entity_poly.pdbx_seq_one_letter_code
_entity_poly.pdbx_strand_id
1 'polypeptide(L)'
;MDGHASNVNMCNQLGCQLKGNPHEPLKTFFEHPVAADRVFVLMDACHMLKLARNMLQAYSPITSATREISWSYIVELNNVQTKDGLHTANKITN
;
A
#
# COMPACT_ATOMS: atom_id res chain seq x y z
N MET A 1 3.11 12.90 0.40
CA MET A 1 2.05 12.99 -0.64
C MET A 1 1.15 11.76 -0.50
N ASP A 2 -0.16 11.90 -0.56
CA ASP A 2 -1.06 10.73 -0.47
C ASP A 2 -1.13 9.95 -1.80
N GLY A 3 -1.76 8.77 -1.79
CA GLY A 3 -1.91 7.93 -2.98
C GLY A 3 -3.03 8.36 -3.94
N HIS A 4 -3.57 9.58 -3.84
CA HIS A 4 -4.67 10.00 -4.70
C HIS A 4 -4.24 10.04 -6.18
N ALA A 5 -5.11 9.62 -7.09
CA ALA A 5 -4.79 9.47 -8.51
C ALA A 5 -4.20 10.75 -9.13
N SER A 6 -4.74 11.92 -8.76
CA SER A 6 -4.25 13.23 -9.22
C SER A 6 -2.82 13.52 -8.74
N ASN A 7 -2.49 13.17 -7.51
CA ASN A 7 -1.15 13.40 -6.94
C ASN A 7 -0.11 12.48 -7.58
N VAL A 8 -0.48 11.21 -7.78
CA VAL A 8 0.36 10.25 -8.52
C VAL A 8 0.57 10.71 -9.97
N ASN A 9 -0.49 11.22 -10.62
CA ASN A 9 -0.39 11.73 -11.99
C ASN A 9 0.51 12.97 -12.09
N MET A 10 0.39 13.90 -11.14
CA MET A 10 1.26 15.07 -11.05
C MET A 10 2.73 14.66 -10.92
N CYS A 11 3.06 13.69 -10.05
CA CYS A 11 4.44 13.22 -9.94
C CYS A 11 4.96 12.54 -11.20
N ASN A 12 4.11 11.77 -11.90
CA ASN A 12 4.49 11.20 -13.19
C ASN A 12 4.76 12.30 -14.24
N GLN A 13 3.95 13.37 -14.27
CA GLN A 13 4.17 14.51 -15.17
C GLN A 13 5.46 15.27 -14.84
N LEU A 14 5.86 15.32 -13.57
CA LEU A 14 7.15 15.89 -13.16
C LEU A 14 8.34 15.01 -13.56
N GLY A 15 8.12 13.74 -13.92
CA GLY A 15 9.17 12.84 -14.39
C GLY A 15 9.48 11.66 -13.46
N CYS A 16 8.70 11.48 -12.38
CA CYS A 16 8.71 10.22 -11.62
C CYS A 16 8.06 9.08 -12.42
N GLN A 17 8.26 7.84 -12.00
CA GLN A 17 7.59 6.66 -12.53
C GLN A 17 7.01 5.86 -11.36
N LEU A 18 5.84 6.29 -10.88
CA LEU A 18 5.16 5.71 -9.72
C LEU A 18 4.14 4.61 -10.08
N LYS A 19 3.82 4.47 -11.38
CA LYS A 19 2.89 3.47 -11.93
C LYS A 19 3.60 2.52 -12.93
N GLY A 20 4.88 2.27 -12.71
CA GLY A 20 5.71 1.45 -13.60
C GLY A 20 5.53 -0.06 -13.43
N ASN A 21 6.35 -0.82 -14.14
CA ASN A 21 6.46 -2.26 -13.97
C ASN A 21 6.80 -2.60 -12.50
N PRO A 22 6.01 -3.43 -11.80
CA PRO A 22 6.28 -3.79 -10.40
C PRO A 22 7.58 -4.59 -10.21
N HIS A 23 8.18 -5.11 -11.29
CA HIS A 23 9.47 -5.79 -11.26
C HIS A 23 10.67 -4.84 -11.40
N GLU A 24 10.44 -3.55 -11.63
CA GLU A 24 11.48 -2.53 -11.77
C GLU A 24 11.47 -1.56 -10.58
N PRO A 25 12.63 -1.02 -10.17
CA PRO A 25 12.67 0.00 -9.15
C PRO A 25 11.85 1.24 -9.56
N LEU A 26 11.05 1.76 -8.63
CA LEU A 26 10.32 3.01 -8.87
C LEU A 26 11.31 4.17 -9.04
N LYS A 27 11.11 4.98 -10.08
CA LYS A 27 11.78 6.29 -10.19
C LYS A 27 11.03 7.29 -9.33
N THR A 28 11.55 7.57 -8.13
CA THR A 28 10.91 8.42 -7.11
C THR A 28 11.45 9.85 -7.05
N PHE A 29 12.07 10.33 -8.12
CA PHE A 29 12.60 11.69 -8.18
C PHE A 29 12.41 12.31 -9.56
N PHE A 30 12.48 13.65 -9.57
CA PHE A 30 12.58 14.47 -10.76
C PHE A 30 13.65 15.56 -10.55
N GLU A 31 14.07 16.20 -11.63
CA GLU A 31 15.07 17.29 -11.57
C GLU A 31 14.40 18.62 -11.23
N HIS A 32 15.01 19.37 -10.32
CA HIS A 32 14.59 20.72 -9.99
C HIS A 32 14.73 21.60 -11.24
N PRO A 33 13.68 22.34 -11.64
CA PRO A 33 13.60 23.00 -12.96
C PRO A 33 14.67 24.07 -13.21
N VAL A 34 15.35 24.54 -12.16
CA VAL A 34 16.38 25.59 -12.25
C VAL A 34 17.76 25.10 -11.81
N ALA A 35 17.83 24.20 -10.82
CA ALA A 35 19.07 23.85 -10.15
C ALA A 35 19.63 22.50 -10.62
N ALA A 36 18.85 21.73 -11.39
CA ALA A 36 19.15 20.35 -11.79
C ALA A 36 19.38 19.36 -10.62
N ASP A 37 19.16 19.80 -9.37
CA ASP A 37 19.18 18.93 -8.19
C ASP A 37 18.01 17.95 -8.20
N ARG A 38 18.18 16.79 -7.57
CA ARG A 38 17.09 15.80 -7.46
C ARG A 38 16.11 16.18 -6.36
N VAL A 39 14.83 16.27 -6.73
CA VAL A 39 13.71 16.39 -5.79
C VAL A 39 13.09 15.01 -5.61
N PHE A 40 13.21 14.46 -4.40
CA PHE A 40 12.67 13.15 -4.06
C PHE A 40 11.22 13.24 -3.61
N VAL A 41 10.40 12.31 -4.08
CA VAL A 41 8.98 12.20 -3.77
C VAL A 41 8.76 11.02 -2.85
N LEU A 42 8.11 11.29 -1.70
CA LEU A 42 7.73 10.27 -0.72
C LEU A 42 6.21 10.21 -0.60
N MET A 43 5.70 8.97 -0.68
CA MET A 43 4.31 8.70 -0.35
C MET A 43 4.13 8.62 1.16
N ASP A 44 3.00 9.11 1.64
CA ASP A 44 2.64 9.05 3.05
C ASP A 44 2.34 7.61 3.45
N ALA A 45 3.24 7.02 4.22
CA ALA A 45 3.17 5.62 4.63
C ALA A 45 1.85 5.28 5.34
N CYS A 46 1.34 6.16 6.21
CA CYS A 46 0.10 5.93 6.93
C CYS A 46 -1.09 5.86 5.97
N HIS A 47 -1.14 6.76 4.98
CA HIS A 47 -2.17 6.73 3.95
C HIS A 47 -2.06 5.51 3.05
N MET A 48 -0.84 5.12 2.66
CA MET A 48 -0.62 3.96 1.81
C MET A 48 -1.00 2.64 2.50
N LEU A 49 -0.71 2.49 3.80
CA LEU A 49 -1.13 1.32 4.58
C LEU A 49 -2.65 1.23 4.69
N LYS A 50 -3.34 2.36 4.92
CA LYS A 50 -4.81 2.41 4.91
C LYS A 50 -5.37 1.96 3.56
N LEU A 51 -4.79 2.42 2.45
CA LEU A 51 -5.22 2.03 1.10
C LEU A 51 -5.00 0.54 0.85
N ALA A 52 -3.83 0.00 1.21
CA ALA A 52 -3.54 -1.43 1.06
C ALA A 52 -4.51 -2.31 1.86
N ARG A 53 -4.83 -1.91 3.10
CA ARG A 53 -5.83 -2.58 3.93
C ARG A 53 -7.22 -2.54 3.29
N ASN A 54 -7.67 -1.37 2.85
CA ASN A 54 -8.98 -1.22 2.19
C ASN A 54 -9.06 -2.06 0.91
N MET A 55 -7.98 -2.08 0.13
CA MET A 55 -7.88 -2.88 -1.08
C MET A 55 -7.99 -4.37 -0.76
N LEU A 56 -7.25 -4.86 0.25
CA LEU A 56 -7.36 -6.24 0.70
C LEU A 56 -8.79 -6.57 1.15
N GLN A 57 -9.44 -5.69 1.93
CA GLN A 57 -10.81 -5.93 2.38
C GLN A 57 -11.82 -5.98 1.23
N ALA A 58 -11.71 -5.08 0.24
CA ALA A 58 -12.70 -4.91 -0.82
C ALA A 58 -12.50 -5.88 -2.00
N TYR A 59 -11.24 -6.25 -2.30
CA TYR A 59 -10.87 -7.01 -3.49
C TYR A 59 -10.24 -8.37 -3.18
N SER A 60 -10.17 -8.77 -1.91
CA SER A 60 -9.84 -10.14 -1.55
C SER A 60 -10.79 -11.13 -2.24
N PRO A 61 -10.30 -12.29 -2.72
CA PRO A 61 -8.92 -12.76 -2.57
C PRO A 61 -7.95 -12.28 -3.65
N ILE A 62 -6.68 -12.08 -3.26
CA ILE A 62 -5.59 -11.65 -4.14
C ILE A 62 -4.66 -12.84 -4.40
N THR A 63 -4.43 -13.16 -5.67
CA THR A 63 -3.49 -14.20 -6.08
C THR A 63 -2.04 -13.73 -5.96
N SER A 64 -1.23 -14.43 -5.18
CA SER A 64 0.23 -14.30 -5.19
C SER A 64 0.88 -15.49 -5.91
N ALA A 65 2.19 -15.39 -6.18
CA ALA A 65 2.96 -16.45 -6.85
C ALA A 65 2.99 -17.78 -6.08
N THR A 66 2.73 -17.75 -4.77
CA THR A 66 2.81 -18.94 -3.91
C THR A 66 1.46 -19.39 -3.37
N ARG A 67 0.61 -18.46 -2.90
CA ARG A 67 -0.69 -18.73 -2.28
C ARG A 67 -1.64 -17.54 -2.42
N GLU A 68 -2.87 -17.75 -2.00
CA GLU A 68 -3.89 -16.71 -1.90
C GLU A 68 -3.67 -15.82 -0.67
N ILE A 69 -3.92 -14.53 -0.83
CA ILE A 69 -3.98 -13.55 0.26
C ILE A 69 -5.45 -13.15 0.40
N SER A 70 -6.08 -13.54 1.51
CA SER A 70 -7.52 -13.33 1.73
C SER A 70 -7.82 -12.58 3.04
N TRP A 71 -8.78 -11.67 2.98
CA TRP A 71 -9.37 -11.00 4.14
C TRP A 71 -10.09 -11.99 5.08
N SER A 72 -10.57 -13.13 4.55
CA SER A 72 -11.25 -14.15 5.37
C SER A 72 -10.35 -14.68 6.48
N TYR A 73 -9.04 -14.81 6.24
CA TYR A 73 -8.09 -15.27 7.25
C TYR A 73 -7.98 -14.31 8.45
N ILE A 74 -8.13 -13.01 8.22
CA ILE A 74 -8.13 -12.00 9.30
C ILE A 74 -9.41 -12.12 10.13
N VAL A 75 -10.55 -12.33 9.46
CA VAL A 75 -11.87 -12.52 10.12
C VAL A 75 -11.88 -13.81 10.92
N GLU A 76 -11.41 -14.92 10.35
CA GLU A 76 -11.34 -16.22 11.03
C GLU A 76 -10.40 -16.19 12.22
N LEU A 77 -9.24 -15.53 12.09
CA LEU A 77 -8.33 -15.31 13.23
C LEU A 77 -9.05 -14.56 14.36
N ASN A 78 -9.77 -13.48 14.05
CA ASN A 78 -10.51 -12.73 15.06
C ASN A 78 -11.61 -13.57 15.72
N ASN A 79 -12.31 -14.39 14.94
CA ASN A 79 -13.34 -15.30 15.44
C ASN A 79 -12.76 -16.34 16.42
N VAL A 80 -11.60 -16.93 16.10
CA VAL A 80 -10.91 -17.87 16.97
C VAL A 80 -10.46 -17.20 18.27
N GLN A 81 -9.82 -16.02 18.19
CA GLN A 81 -9.37 -15.28 19.38
C GLN A 81 -10.54 -14.89 20.30
N THR A 82 -11.65 -14.45 19.70
CA THR A 82 -12.86 -14.07 20.44
C THR A 82 -13.52 -15.29 21.10
N LYS A 83 -13.59 -16.41 20.38
CA LYS A 83 -14.14 -17.67 20.89
C LYS A 83 -13.33 -18.22 22.07
N ASP A 84 -12.01 -18.19 21.96
CA ASP A 84 -11.12 -18.77 22.96
C ASP A 84 -10.82 -17.81 24.12
N GLY A 85 -11.23 -16.54 24.02
CA GLY A 85 -10.95 -15.49 25.00
C GLY A 85 -9.47 -15.13 25.10
N LEU A 86 -8.64 -15.59 24.16
CA LEU A 86 -7.20 -15.40 24.12
C LEU A 86 -6.81 -14.68 22.83
N HIS A 87 -6.25 -13.48 22.98
CA HIS A 87 -5.65 -12.77 21.87
C HIS A 87 -4.16 -13.12 21.77
N THR A 88 -3.69 -13.38 20.55
CA THR A 88 -2.25 -13.32 20.29
C THR A 88 -1.78 -11.86 20.42
N ALA A 89 -0.49 -11.56 20.26
CA ALA A 89 0.04 -10.20 20.41
C ALA A 89 -0.39 -9.20 19.29
N ASN A 90 -1.62 -9.30 18.79
CA ASN A 90 -2.26 -8.38 17.86
C ASN A 90 -3.44 -7.63 18.53
N LYS A 91 -3.88 -6.54 17.90
CA LYS A 91 -5.01 -5.71 18.36
C LYS A 91 -6.22 -5.83 17.44
N ILE A 92 -6.38 -6.97 16.76
CA ILE A 92 -7.51 -7.20 15.87
C ILE A 92 -8.75 -7.42 16.72
N THR A 93 -9.79 -6.64 16.43
CA THR A 93 -11.13 -6.73 17.01
C THR A 93 -12.16 -6.47 15.91
N ASN A 94 -13.42 -6.82 16.15
CA ASN A 94 -14.54 -6.43 15.27
C ASN A 94 -14.86 -4.95 15.42
#